data_AF-A0A087HDU9-F1
#
_entry.id   AF-A0A087HDU9-F1
#
_cell.length_a   1.000
_cell.length_b   1.000
_cell.length_c   1.000
_cell.angle_alpha   90.00
_cell.angle_beta   90.00
_cell.angle_gamma   90.00
#
_symmetry.space_group_name_H-M   'P 1'
#
loop_
_entity.id
_entity.type
_entity.pdbx_description
1 polymer ?
#
loop_
_entity_poly.entity_id
_entity_poly.type
_entity_poly.pdbx_seq_one_letter_code
_entity_poly.pdbx_strand_id
1 'polypeptide(L)'
;MVLALTIHFEDRSSSSLPFEVFTCKTIVKLELFGFLIEEVPEDAFLPSLKSIVLESVNFFSLHGCAFEKLLSACPVLEDLAIYDLNWEQWKWSRKVTSRSLKRLTIERSEFDGFDGTDFGSITFDTPSVTRLDYSDFVPGSYPSVNLDSLVEANLSLIVTVDHTWDFNYADENDHITSNPTNLFKGLKNVKIMNLLDQEILEMFYLFRGAIPVFQNLVHLSTVTISDHCWRGLLLLLNNSPNLETLTIEGTLHYDPIDCECLSGYSFLLLCPVKLRFAI
;
A
#
# COMPACT_ATOMS: atom_id res chain seq x y z
N MET A 1 -2.53 -28.31 17.39
CA MET A 1 -3.78 -27.52 17.48
C MET A 1 -3.43 -26.10 17.04
N VAL A 2 -3.97 -25.63 15.92
CA VAL A 2 -3.81 -24.24 15.50
C VAL A 2 -4.91 -23.46 16.20
N LEU A 3 -4.54 -22.57 17.12
CA LEU A 3 -5.50 -21.70 17.80
C LEU A 3 -5.59 -20.39 17.03
N ALA A 4 -6.76 -20.13 16.44
CA ALA A 4 -7.12 -18.83 15.90
C ALA A 4 -8.05 -18.15 16.91
N LEU A 5 -7.80 -16.87 17.20
CA LEU A 5 -8.64 -16.04 18.04
C LEU A 5 -9.18 -14.90 17.20
N THR A 6 -10.50 -14.83 17.08
CA THR A 6 -11.22 -13.80 16.34
C THR A 6 -12.10 -13.07 17.35
N ILE A 7 -11.97 -11.75 17.44
CA ILE A 7 -12.74 -10.92 18.36
C ILE A 7 -13.37 -9.78 17.55
N HIS A 8 -14.71 -9.75 17.54
CA HIS A 8 -15.48 -8.69 16.90
C HIS A 8 -16.10 -7.78 17.96
N PHE A 9 -16.03 -6.47 17.74
CA PHE A 9 -16.79 -5.49 18.49
C PHE A 9 -17.66 -4.67 17.54
N GLU A 10 -18.98 -4.69 17.76
CA GLU A 10 -19.98 -4.00 16.91
C GLU A 10 -20.14 -2.52 17.28
N ASP A 11 -19.72 -2.11 18.48
CA ASP A 11 -19.86 -0.75 18.96
C ASP A 11 -18.51 -0.04 18.94
N ARG A 12 -18.42 1.09 18.21
CA ARG A 12 -17.24 1.98 18.16
C ARG A 12 -17.03 2.74 19.48
N SER A 13 -17.72 2.36 20.56
CA SER A 13 -17.46 2.84 21.91
C SER A 13 -16.22 2.15 22.47
N SER A 14 -15.40 2.90 23.20
CA SER A 14 -14.05 2.58 23.69
C SER A 14 -13.96 1.23 24.44
N SER A 15 -13.85 0.13 23.71
CA SER A 15 -13.66 -1.20 24.26
C SER A 15 -12.17 -1.56 24.21
N SER A 16 -11.60 -1.79 25.39
CA SER A 16 -10.20 -2.18 25.52
C SER A 16 -10.05 -3.70 25.33
N LEU A 17 -9.04 -4.11 24.57
CA LEU A 17 -8.71 -5.52 24.41
C LEU A 17 -8.12 -6.05 25.74
N PRO A 18 -8.58 -7.21 26.25
CA PRO A 18 -7.98 -7.82 27.44
C PRO A 18 -6.48 -8.08 27.24
N PHE A 19 -5.66 -7.66 28.20
CA PHE A 19 -4.20 -7.74 28.10
C PHE A 19 -3.67 -9.18 28.01
N GLU A 20 -4.44 -10.16 28.50
CA GLU A 20 -4.14 -11.58 28.39
C GLU A 20 -4.04 -12.07 26.94
N VAL A 21 -4.70 -11.38 25.99
CA VAL A 21 -4.56 -11.68 24.56
C VAL A 21 -3.11 -11.49 24.12
N PHE A 22 -2.42 -10.45 24.60
CA PHE A 22 -1.04 -10.12 24.22
C PHE A 22 0.04 -11.02 24.85
N THR A 23 -0.31 -11.85 25.83
CA THR A 23 0.63 -12.78 26.50
C THR A 23 0.37 -14.25 26.15
N CYS A 24 -0.60 -14.51 25.27
CA CYS A 24 -1.00 -15.86 24.93
C CYS A 24 0.03 -16.57 24.03
N LYS A 25 0.71 -17.57 24.58
CA LYS A 25 1.81 -18.27 23.88
C LYS A 25 1.40 -19.23 22.78
N THR A 26 0.10 -19.50 22.64
CA THR A 26 -0.42 -20.59 21.83
C THR A 26 -1.22 -20.15 20.61
N ILE A 27 -1.62 -18.87 20.54
CA ILE A 27 -2.36 -18.32 19.40
C ILE A 27 -1.42 -18.23 18.20
N VAL A 28 -1.94 -18.65 17.04
CA VAL A 28 -1.24 -18.63 15.75
C VAL A 28 -1.81 -17.57 14.81
N LYS A 29 -3.11 -17.27 14.95
CA LYS A 29 -3.80 -16.21 14.21
C LYS A 29 -4.63 -15.35 15.15
N LEU A 30 -4.51 -14.03 15.03
CA LEU A 30 -5.26 -13.04 15.78
C LEU A 30 -6.02 -12.15 14.79
N GLU A 31 -7.33 -12.05 14.96
CA GLU A 31 -8.18 -11.17 14.15
C GLU A 31 -8.96 -10.24 15.07
N LEU A 32 -8.81 -8.94 14.87
CA LEU A 32 -9.43 -7.89 15.68
C LEU A 32 -10.24 -6.96 14.79
N PHE A 33 -11.50 -6.70 15.17
CA PHE A 33 -12.43 -5.87 14.41
C PHE A 33 -13.03 -4.79 15.33
N GLY A 34 -12.87 -3.52 14.97
CA GLY A 34 -13.52 -2.40 15.67
C GLY A 34 -12.94 -2.03 17.04
N PHE A 35 -11.63 -2.14 17.22
CA PHE A 35 -10.96 -1.89 18.51
C PHE A 35 -10.20 -0.57 18.57
N LEU A 36 -10.10 0.02 19.77
CA LEU A 36 -9.11 1.05 20.09
C LEU A 36 -8.03 0.43 20.99
N ILE A 37 -6.78 0.38 20.50
CA ILE A 37 -5.63 -0.12 21.24
C ILE A 37 -4.78 1.07 21.69
N GLU A 38 -4.95 1.45 22.95
CA GLU A 38 -4.18 2.56 23.54
C GLU A 38 -2.77 2.13 23.95
N GLU A 39 -2.67 0.91 24.48
CA GLU A 39 -1.43 0.37 25.02
C GLU A 39 -1.35 -1.14 24.77
N VAL A 40 -0.13 -1.60 24.49
CA VAL A 40 0.24 -3.01 24.51
C VAL A 40 1.07 -3.24 25.78
N PRO A 41 0.80 -4.28 26.61
CA PRO A 41 1.54 -4.55 27.84
C PRO A 41 3.05 -4.70 27.64
N GLU A 42 3.87 -4.32 28.62
CA GLU A 42 5.34 -4.49 28.58
C GLU A 42 5.78 -5.95 28.48
N ASP A 43 5.01 -6.88 29.04
CA ASP A 43 5.26 -8.33 28.98
C ASP A 43 4.59 -9.02 27.78
N ALA A 44 4.03 -8.25 26.84
CA ALA A 44 3.43 -8.78 25.62
C ALA A 44 4.43 -9.67 24.87
N PHE A 45 4.03 -10.91 24.64
CA PHE A 45 4.84 -11.90 23.95
C PHE A 45 3.97 -13.00 23.35
N LEU A 46 3.94 -13.02 22.02
CA LEU A 46 3.10 -13.88 21.18
C LEU A 46 4.00 -14.80 20.32
N PRO A 47 4.75 -15.75 20.93
CA PRO A 47 5.81 -16.52 20.28
C PRO A 47 5.34 -17.44 19.15
N SER A 48 4.04 -17.76 19.09
CA SER A 48 3.47 -18.66 18.08
C SER A 48 2.67 -17.92 17.00
N LEU A 49 2.51 -16.60 17.14
CA LEU A 49 1.61 -15.82 16.30
C LEU A 49 2.25 -15.55 14.93
N LYS A 50 1.58 -16.05 13.89
CA LYS A 50 2.05 -15.99 12.50
C LYS A 50 1.22 -15.06 11.62
N SER A 51 -0.01 -14.78 12.01
CA SER A 51 -0.93 -13.96 11.22
C SER A 51 -1.71 -13.01 12.13
N ILE A 52 -1.74 -11.75 11.76
CA ILE A 52 -2.56 -10.71 12.38
C ILE A 52 -3.47 -10.13 11.30
N VAL A 53 -4.76 -10.01 11.61
CA VAL A 53 -5.74 -9.24 10.82
C VAL A 53 -6.32 -8.16 11.71
N LEU A 54 -6.23 -6.92 11.27
CA LEU A 54 -6.79 -5.75 11.96
C LEU A 54 -7.77 -5.08 11.01
N GLU A 55 -9.04 -4.96 11.41
CA GLU A 55 -10.07 -4.28 10.63
C GLU A 55 -10.73 -3.20 11.48
N SER A 56 -10.73 -1.95 11.00
CA SER A 56 -11.25 -0.79 11.74
C SER A 56 -10.63 -0.66 13.15
N VAL A 57 -9.34 -1.02 13.31
CA VAL A 57 -8.61 -0.95 14.59
C VAL A 57 -7.81 0.34 14.66
N ASN A 58 -7.93 1.13 15.73
CA ASN A 58 -7.15 2.35 15.91
C ASN A 58 -6.06 2.18 16.96
N PHE A 59 -4.85 2.67 16.68
CA PHE A 59 -3.79 2.79 17.69
C PHE A 59 -3.63 4.24 18.11
N PHE A 60 -3.86 4.50 19.39
CA PHE A 60 -3.69 5.82 19.97
C PHE A 60 -2.72 5.74 21.13
N SER A 61 -1.48 6.19 20.96
CA SER A 61 -0.52 6.14 22.07
C SER A 61 0.12 7.51 22.29
N LEU A 62 -0.12 8.05 23.49
CA LEU A 62 0.51 9.28 23.98
C LEU A 62 1.95 9.04 24.48
N HIS A 63 2.34 7.77 24.66
CA HIS A 63 3.56 7.38 25.36
C HIS A 63 4.46 6.41 24.58
N GLY A 64 4.17 6.14 23.30
CA GLY A 64 4.97 5.26 22.47
C GLY A 64 4.29 4.90 21.15
N CYS A 65 4.77 3.85 20.49
CA CYS A 65 4.18 3.35 19.25
C CYS A 65 3.54 1.97 19.55
N ALA A 66 2.30 1.96 20.04
CA ALA A 66 1.60 0.72 20.44
C ALA A 66 1.55 -0.32 19.31
N PHE A 67 1.43 0.13 18.06
CA PHE A 67 1.50 -0.74 16.90
C PHE A 67 2.89 -1.39 16.72
N GLU A 68 3.98 -0.61 16.82
CA GLU A 68 5.34 -1.18 16.78
C GLU A 68 5.59 -2.16 17.93
N LYS A 69 5.05 -1.85 19.12
CA LYS A 69 5.13 -2.73 20.28
C LYS A 69 4.42 -4.06 20.01
N LEU A 70 3.21 -4.04 19.43
CA LEU A 70 2.50 -5.25 18.99
C LEU A 70 3.36 -6.07 18.02
N LEU A 71 3.93 -5.45 16.98
CA LEU A 71 4.76 -6.17 16.01
C LEU A 71 6.02 -6.78 16.65
N SER A 72 6.68 -6.06 17.57
CA SER A 72 7.87 -6.57 18.25
C SER A 72 7.57 -7.72 19.24
N ALA A 73 6.35 -7.80 19.78
CA ALA A 73 5.89 -8.91 20.59
C ALA A 73 5.66 -10.22 19.79
N CYS A 74 5.66 -10.16 18.46
CA CYS A 74 5.32 -11.26 17.56
C CYS A 74 6.53 -11.71 16.71
N PRO A 75 7.52 -12.42 17.29
CA PRO A 75 8.80 -12.69 16.63
C PRO A 75 8.71 -13.55 15.36
N VAL A 76 7.63 -14.34 15.21
CA VAL A 76 7.43 -15.27 14.08
C VAL A 76 6.29 -14.83 13.14
N LEU A 77 5.88 -13.56 13.19
CA LEU A 77 4.81 -13.02 12.36
C LEU A 77 5.17 -13.10 10.87
N GLU A 78 4.35 -13.78 10.08
CA GLU A 78 4.57 -13.96 8.64
C GLU A 78 3.57 -13.18 7.78
N ASP A 79 2.40 -12.84 8.32
CA ASP A 79 1.28 -12.23 7.61
C ASP A 79 0.65 -11.12 8.47
N LEU A 80 0.54 -9.92 7.92
CA LEU A 80 -0.10 -8.77 8.54
C LEU A 80 -1.06 -8.16 7.53
N ALA A 81 -2.35 -8.21 7.85
CA ALA A 81 -3.39 -7.58 7.06
C ALA A 81 -4.10 -6.50 7.89
N ILE A 82 -4.30 -5.36 7.26
CA ILE A 82 -4.78 -4.14 7.87
C ILE A 82 -5.86 -3.56 6.95
N TYR A 83 -7.10 -3.56 7.40
CA TYR A 83 -8.29 -3.18 6.65
C TYR A 83 -9.01 -2.02 7.32
N ASP A 84 -9.70 -1.21 6.51
CA ASP A 84 -10.58 -0.12 6.95
C ASP A 84 -9.91 0.82 7.94
N LEU A 85 -8.70 1.26 7.59
CA LEU A 85 -7.91 2.14 8.43
C LEU A 85 -7.76 3.53 7.87
N ASN A 86 -7.83 4.48 8.80
CA ASN A 86 -7.44 5.86 8.63
C ASN A 86 -6.04 6.07 9.22
N TRP A 87 -4.97 5.74 8.48
CA TRP A 87 -3.58 5.89 8.94
C TRP A 87 -3.25 7.31 9.44
N GLU A 88 -3.91 8.32 8.89
CA GLU A 88 -3.85 9.72 9.33
C GLU A 88 -4.27 9.91 10.80
N GLN A 89 -5.14 9.05 11.34
CA GLN A 89 -5.59 9.09 12.73
C GLN A 89 -4.58 8.44 13.69
N TRP A 90 -3.67 7.60 13.18
CA TRP A 90 -2.62 6.94 13.97
C TRP A 90 -1.44 7.87 14.22
N LYS A 91 -1.70 9.02 14.84
CA LYS A 91 -0.66 9.99 15.21
C LYS A 91 0.42 9.24 16.02
N TRP A 92 1.64 9.23 15.49
CA TRP A 92 2.81 8.56 16.07
C TRP A 92 2.83 7.01 16.03
N SER A 93 2.01 6.32 15.23
CA SER A 93 2.07 4.84 15.08
C SER A 93 2.19 4.34 13.64
N ARG A 94 2.83 5.12 12.75
CA ARG A 94 2.89 4.84 11.30
C ARG A 94 4.18 4.16 10.85
N LYS A 95 4.64 3.16 11.59
CA LYS A 95 5.87 2.43 11.27
C LYS A 95 5.64 0.92 11.34
N VAL A 96 5.86 0.26 10.22
CA VAL A 96 5.83 -1.21 10.14
C VAL A 96 7.26 -1.70 10.19
N THR A 97 7.63 -2.39 11.27
CA THR A 97 8.97 -2.99 11.42
C THR A 97 8.84 -4.46 11.73
N SER A 98 9.37 -5.33 10.87
CA SER A 98 9.41 -6.78 11.13
C SER A 98 10.43 -7.49 10.24
N ARG A 99 11.18 -8.43 10.83
CA ARG A 99 12.14 -9.27 10.10
C ARG A 99 11.59 -10.62 9.67
N SER A 100 10.43 -11.03 10.18
CA SER A 100 9.77 -12.30 9.85
C SER A 100 8.61 -12.14 8.88
N LEU A 101 8.09 -10.91 8.71
CA LEU A 101 6.92 -10.62 7.89
C LEU A 101 7.19 -10.94 6.41
N LYS A 102 6.30 -11.70 5.79
CA LYS A 102 6.38 -12.14 4.38
C LYS A 102 5.30 -11.50 3.50
N ARG A 103 4.13 -11.24 4.07
CA ARG A 103 2.98 -10.60 3.40
C ARG A 103 2.51 -9.42 4.23
N LEU A 104 2.33 -8.28 3.56
CA LEU A 104 1.78 -7.07 4.14
C LEU A 104 0.60 -6.62 3.28
N THR A 105 -0.57 -6.51 3.88
CA THR A 105 -1.78 -5.97 3.25
C THR A 105 -2.23 -4.74 4.03
N ILE A 106 -2.41 -3.64 3.31
CA ILE A 106 -2.96 -2.38 3.81
C ILE A 106 -4.04 -1.98 2.81
N GLU A 107 -5.29 -1.92 3.26
CA GLU A 107 -6.42 -1.62 2.40
C GLU A 107 -7.42 -0.71 3.10
N ARG A 108 -7.65 0.45 2.49
CA ARG A 108 -8.71 1.38 2.85
C ARG A 108 -9.99 1.03 2.09
N SER A 109 -11.10 0.92 2.81
CA SER A 109 -12.44 0.70 2.24
C SER A 109 -13.18 1.99 1.89
N GLU A 110 -13.00 3.03 2.70
CA GLU A 110 -13.70 4.31 2.56
C GLU A 110 -12.69 5.46 2.42
N PHE A 111 -12.84 6.23 1.34
CA PHE A 111 -11.97 7.36 1.00
C PHE A 111 -12.67 8.71 1.21
N ASP A 112 -13.95 8.70 1.56
CA ASP A 112 -14.78 9.88 1.82
C ASP A 112 -14.44 10.55 3.16
N GLY A 113 -14.59 11.89 3.18
CA GLY A 113 -14.46 12.68 4.41
C GLY A 113 -13.03 12.87 4.94
N PHE A 114 -12.00 12.57 4.14
CA PHE A 114 -10.61 12.84 4.49
C PHE A 114 -10.32 14.35 4.43
N ASP A 115 -10.15 14.98 5.60
CA ASP A 115 -9.74 16.38 5.74
C ASP A 115 -8.23 16.53 5.99
N GLY A 116 -7.46 15.45 5.72
CA GLY A 116 -6.22 15.02 6.39
C GLY A 116 -5.04 15.98 6.40
N THR A 117 -5.27 17.13 7.00
CA THR A 117 -4.25 17.99 7.60
C THR A 117 -3.40 17.10 8.51
N ASP A 118 -2.10 17.02 8.22
CA ASP A 118 -1.11 16.22 8.97
C ASP A 118 -1.08 14.70 8.69
N PHE A 119 -1.44 14.25 7.48
CA PHE A 119 -1.03 12.91 7.02
C PHE A 119 0.49 12.85 6.75
N GLY A 120 1.27 12.87 7.83
CA GLY A 120 2.71 13.09 7.82
C GLY A 120 3.52 12.02 7.09
N SER A 121 3.95 10.98 7.81
CA SER A 121 4.88 10.00 7.25
C SER A 121 4.59 8.57 7.64
N ILE A 122 4.91 7.65 6.72
CA ILE A 122 4.88 6.19 6.91
C ILE A 122 6.28 5.63 6.70
N THR A 123 6.71 4.72 7.56
CA THR A 123 7.99 4.00 7.41
C THR A 123 7.76 2.50 7.29
N PHE A 124 8.43 1.89 6.32
CA PHE A 124 8.52 0.44 6.17
C PHE A 124 9.96 0.00 6.45
N ASP A 125 10.16 -0.81 7.48
CA ASP A 125 11.40 -1.55 7.73
C ASP A 125 11.10 -3.05 7.81
N THR A 126 10.82 -3.62 6.64
CA THR A 126 10.31 -4.99 6.48
C THR A 126 11.09 -5.73 5.38
N PRO A 127 12.39 -6.01 5.61
CA PRO A 127 13.29 -6.55 4.57
C PRO A 127 12.88 -7.94 4.06
N SER A 128 12.02 -8.66 4.77
CA SER A 128 11.59 -10.02 4.44
C SER A 128 10.26 -10.09 3.69
N VAL A 129 9.57 -8.96 3.51
CA VAL A 129 8.28 -8.93 2.80
C VAL A 129 8.51 -9.28 1.34
N THR A 130 7.72 -10.23 0.86
CA THR A 130 7.76 -10.75 -0.51
C THR A 130 6.54 -10.35 -1.32
N ARG A 131 5.42 -10.04 -0.65
CA ARG A 131 4.19 -9.55 -1.26
C ARG A 131 3.64 -8.37 -0.48
N LEU A 132 3.29 -7.31 -1.20
CA LEU A 132 2.64 -6.11 -0.70
C LEU A 132 1.32 -5.89 -1.45
N ASP A 133 0.23 -5.81 -0.72
CA ASP A 133 -1.05 -5.31 -1.21
C ASP A 133 -1.28 -3.96 -0.51
N TYR A 134 -1.30 -2.84 -1.25
CA TYR A 134 -1.35 -1.50 -0.68
C TYR A 134 -2.36 -0.62 -1.42
N SER A 135 -3.51 -0.40 -0.78
CA SER A 135 -4.61 0.45 -1.22
C SER A 135 -4.89 1.54 -0.19
N ASP A 136 -4.47 2.79 -0.43
CA ASP A 136 -4.69 3.92 0.50
C ASP A 136 -4.31 5.28 -0.15
N PHE A 137 -4.49 6.37 0.60
CA PHE A 137 -3.85 7.64 0.33
C PHE A 137 -2.33 7.57 0.49
N VAL A 138 -1.62 8.36 -0.31
CA VAL A 138 -0.18 8.53 -0.20
C VAL A 138 0.13 9.60 0.87
N PRO A 139 0.96 9.30 1.89
CA PRO A 139 1.33 10.27 2.93
C PRO A 139 2.22 11.38 2.36
N GLY A 140 2.42 12.44 3.15
CA GLY A 140 3.33 13.53 2.81
C GLY A 140 4.79 13.10 2.65
N SER A 141 5.18 11.95 3.20
CA SER A 141 6.47 11.32 2.89
C SER A 141 6.59 9.86 3.32
N TYR A 142 7.53 9.15 2.71
CA TYR A 142 8.08 7.89 3.21
C TYR A 142 9.55 8.08 3.63
N PRO A 143 9.87 8.30 4.92
CA PRO A 143 11.24 8.58 5.36
C PRO A 143 12.21 7.43 5.07
N SER A 144 11.76 6.19 5.23
CA SER A 144 12.51 4.98 4.91
C SER A 144 11.58 3.89 4.40
N VAL A 145 11.99 3.21 3.33
CA VAL A 145 11.26 2.09 2.71
C VAL A 145 12.26 0.97 2.43
N ASN A 146 12.32 0.01 3.34
CA ASN A 146 13.10 -1.21 3.19
C ASN A 146 12.15 -2.38 2.87
N LEU A 147 12.09 -2.68 1.57
CA LEU A 147 11.29 -3.74 0.96
C LEU A 147 12.19 -4.60 0.05
N ASP A 148 13.44 -4.84 0.46
CA ASP A 148 14.48 -5.39 -0.42
C ASP A 148 14.14 -6.78 -1.00
N SER A 149 13.32 -7.59 -0.30
CA SER A 149 12.87 -8.91 -0.76
C SER A 149 11.54 -8.90 -1.52
N LEU A 150 10.96 -7.73 -1.81
CA LEU A 150 9.63 -7.63 -2.41
C LEU A 150 9.63 -8.18 -3.83
N VAL A 151 8.72 -9.12 -4.10
CA VAL A 151 8.57 -9.80 -5.39
C VAL A 151 7.30 -9.33 -6.10
N GLU A 152 6.19 -9.19 -5.37
CA GLU A 152 4.88 -8.85 -5.90
C GLU A 152 4.31 -7.62 -5.19
N ALA A 153 3.83 -6.66 -5.95
CA ALA A 153 3.18 -5.45 -5.44
C ALA A 153 1.84 -5.23 -6.15
N ASN A 154 0.75 -5.18 -5.38
CA ASN A 154 -0.59 -4.82 -5.82
C ASN A 154 -0.91 -3.45 -5.23
N LEU A 155 -1.10 -2.44 -6.08
CA LEU A 155 -1.09 -1.04 -5.65
C LEU A 155 -2.32 -0.29 -6.17
N SER A 156 -2.99 0.43 -5.26
CA SER A 156 -4.11 1.34 -5.51
C SER A 156 -3.86 2.59 -4.67
N LEU A 157 -3.22 3.61 -5.24
CA LEU A 157 -2.64 4.69 -4.44
C LEU A 157 -3.09 6.05 -4.95
N ILE A 158 -3.70 6.82 -4.04
CA ILE A 158 -4.28 8.11 -4.35
C ILE A 158 -3.44 9.22 -3.74
N VAL A 159 -3.05 10.20 -4.56
CA VAL A 159 -2.39 11.42 -4.07
C VAL A 159 -3.43 12.44 -3.62
N THR A 160 -3.05 13.27 -2.65
CA THR A 160 -3.93 14.31 -2.09
C THR A 160 -3.55 15.68 -2.62
N VAL A 161 -4.55 16.53 -2.86
CA VAL A 161 -4.41 17.94 -3.24
C VAL A 161 -4.90 18.79 -2.09
N ASP A 162 -4.06 19.72 -1.62
CA ASP A 162 -4.38 20.57 -0.46
C ASP A 162 -4.85 19.77 0.78
N HIS A 163 -4.27 18.59 1.00
CA HIS A 163 -4.62 17.64 2.08
C HIS A 163 -6.03 17.06 1.99
N THR A 164 -6.67 17.13 0.83
CA THR A 164 -8.01 16.59 0.59
C THR A 164 -8.03 15.66 -0.61
N TRP A 165 -9.14 14.91 -0.73
CA TRP A 165 -9.51 14.21 -1.94
C TRP A 165 -10.98 14.47 -2.22
N ASP A 166 -11.27 15.07 -3.36
CA ASP A 166 -12.61 15.50 -3.79
C ASP A 166 -13.12 14.66 -4.97
N PHE A 167 -12.58 13.45 -5.12
CA PHE A 167 -12.84 12.50 -6.22
C PHE A 167 -12.34 12.96 -7.59
N ASN A 168 -11.57 14.06 -7.67
CA ASN A 168 -10.90 14.47 -8.91
C ASN A 168 -9.48 13.91 -9.00
N TYR A 169 -9.01 13.70 -10.23
CA TYR A 169 -7.61 13.37 -10.51
C TYR A 169 -6.74 14.61 -10.31
N ALA A 170 -5.58 14.40 -9.69
CA ALA A 170 -4.61 15.47 -9.49
C ALA A 170 -3.88 15.82 -10.80
N ASP A 171 -3.69 17.11 -11.05
CA ASP A 171 -2.96 17.68 -12.18
C ASP A 171 -1.58 18.21 -11.78
N GLU A 172 -0.71 18.46 -12.77
CA GLU A 172 0.62 19.01 -12.58
C GLU A 172 0.64 20.42 -12.00
N ASN A 173 -0.48 21.15 -12.11
CA ASN A 173 -0.63 22.50 -11.56
C ASN A 173 -1.15 22.50 -10.12
N ASP A 174 -1.57 21.34 -9.59
CA ASP A 174 -2.16 21.23 -8.27
C ASP A 174 -1.09 21.27 -7.16
N HIS A 175 -1.52 21.68 -5.97
CA HIS A 175 -0.69 21.61 -4.79
C HIS A 175 -0.73 20.21 -4.17
N ILE A 176 0.07 19.30 -4.75
CA ILE A 176 0.16 17.92 -4.28
C ILE A 176 0.78 17.86 -2.88
N THR A 177 0.04 17.32 -1.91
CA THR A 177 0.48 17.17 -0.51
C THR A 177 1.05 15.80 -0.18
N SER A 178 1.02 14.87 -1.14
CA SER A 178 1.58 13.52 -1.06
C SER A 178 3.00 13.43 -1.63
N ASN A 179 3.79 12.44 -1.19
CA ASN A 179 5.12 12.20 -1.76
C ASN A 179 5.52 10.70 -1.81
N PRO A 180 5.37 10.03 -2.96
CA PRO A 180 5.70 8.62 -3.16
C PRO A 180 7.17 8.35 -3.50
N THR A 181 8.04 9.37 -3.55
CA THR A 181 9.41 9.25 -4.10
C THR A 181 10.21 8.08 -3.52
N ASN A 182 10.18 7.90 -2.19
CA ASN A 182 10.92 6.82 -1.54
C ASN A 182 10.18 5.48 -1.57
N LEU A 183 8.84 5.49 -1.70
CA LEU A 183 8.08 4.27 -1.99
C LEU A 183 8.51 3.69 -3.34
N PHE A 184 8.59 4.50 -4.40
CA PHE A 184 9.08 4.05 -5.70
C PHE A 184 10.45 3.39 -5.61
N LYS A 185 11.40 4.01 -4.88
CA LYS A 185 12.73 3.41 -4.65
C LYS A 185 12.65 2.07 -3.92
N GLY A 186 11.74 1.92 -2.96
CA GLY A 186 11.49 0.66 -2.26
C GLY A 186 10.95 -0.45 -3.18
N LEU A 187 10.19 -0.08 -4.21
CA LEU A 187 9.61 -1.01 -5.19
C LEU A 187 10.61 -1.49 -6.28
N LYS A 188 11.85 -0.98 -6.30
CA LYS A 188 12.83 -1.23 -7.39
C LYS A 188 13.10 -2.71 -7.71
N ASN A 189 12.91 -3.61 -6.74
CA ASN A 189 13.22 -5.03 -6.85
C ASN A 189 12.03 -5.90 -7.29
N VAL A 190 10.84 -5.31 -7.40
CA VAL A 190 9.59 -6.00 -7.74
C VAL A 190 9.73 -6.72 -9.09
N LYS A 191 9.15 -7.92 -9.16
CA LYS A 191 9.04 -8.72 -10.39
C LYS A 191 7.66 -8.64 -11.03
N ILE A 192 6.63 -8.52 -10.19
CA ILE A 192 5.23 -8.44 -10.59
C ILE A 192 4.63 -7.19 -9.95
N MET A 193 4.25 -6.22 -10.77
CA MET A 193 3.59 -4.99 -10.32
C MET A 193 2.20 -4.92 -10.95
N ASN A 194 1.18 -4.85 -10.11
CA ASN A 194 -0.21 -4.69 -10.53
C ASN A 194 -0.72 -3.34 -10.03
N LEU A 195 -1.11 -2.50 -10.99
CA LEU A 195 -1.67 -1.17 -10.77
C LEU A 195 -3.20 -1.31 -10.89
N LEU A 196 -3.89 -1.18 -9.78
CA LEU A 196 -5.28 -1.61 -9.66
C LEU A 196 -6.29 -0.54 -10.10
N ASP A 197 -5.83 0.69 -10.32
CA ASP A 197 -6.68 1.83 -10.66
C ASP A 197 -5.95 2.84 -11.59
N GLN A 198 -6.65 3.90 -11.99
CA GLN A 198 -6.09 4.93 -12.88
C GLN A 198 -5.28 5.98 -12.09
N GLU A 199 -5.64 6.20 -10.83
CA GLU A 199 -5.05 7.18 -9.92
C GLU A 199 -3.55 6.90 -9.72
N ILE A 200 -3.16 5.64 -9.60
CA ILE A 200 -1.75 5.26 -9.49
C ILE A 200 -0.95 5.53 -10.77
N LEU A 201 -1.57 5.41 -11.96
CA LEU A 201 -0.92 5.78 -13.22
C LEU A 201 -0.66 7.29 -13.27
N GLU A 202 -1.63 8.11 -12.86
CA GLU A 202 -1.44 9.56 -12.76
C GLU A 202 -0.36 9.90 -11.73
N MET A 203 -0.31 9.19 -10.60
CA MET A 203 0.77 9.35 -9.63
C MET A 203 2.15 9.12 -10.28
N PHE A 204 2.32 8.08 -11.11
CA PHE A 204 3.59 7.87 -11.83
C PHE A 204 3.90 9.01 -12.80
N TYR A 205 2.90 9.59 -13.46
CA TYR A 205 3.11 10.76 -14.33
C TYR A 205 3.54 12.02 -13.56
N LEU A 206 2.85 12.34 -12.46
CA LEU A 206 3.15 13.48 -11.60
C LEU A 206 4.56 13.39 -11.01
N PHE A 207 4.96 12.18 -10.57
CA PHE A 207 6.25 11.92 -9.93
C PHE A 207 7.27 11.28 -10.87
N ARG A 208 7.17 11.53 -12.18
CA ARG A 208 8.04 10.93 -13.22
C ARG A 208 9.54 11.03 -12.99
N GLY A 209 10.01 12.09 -12.32
CA GLY A 209 11.43 12.29 -12.00
C GLY A 209 11.96 11.37 -10.90
N ALA A 210 11.08 10.69 -10.15
CA ALA A 210 11.42 9.81 -9.04
C ALA A 210 11.32 8.31 -9.38
N ILE A 211 10.82 7.97 -10.57
CA ILE A 211 10.65 6.58 -11.01
C ILE A 211 12.03 5.92 -11.14
N PRO A 212 12.31 4.81 -10.43
CA PRO A 212 13.55 4.08 -10.61
C PRO A 212 13.49 3.21 -11.87
N VAL A 213 14.65 2.76 -12.33
CA VAL A 213 14.71 1.67 -13.30
C VAL A 213 14.34 0.36 -12.60
N PHE A 214 13.24 -0.25 -13.01
CA PHE A 214 12.74 -1.53 -12.51
C PHE A 214 13.43 -2.69 -13.23
N GLN A 215 14.69 -2.95 -12.87
CA GLN A 215 15.51 -3.97 -13.52
C GLN A 215 14.94 -5.39 -13.41
N ASN A 216 14.16 -5.69 -12.37
CA ASN A 216 13.64 -7.03 -12.14
C ASN A 216 12.18 -7.22 -12.59
N LEU A 217 11.52 -6.15 -13.03
CA LEU A 217 10.10 -6.19 -13.37
C LEU A 217 9.91 -6.96 -14.68
N VAL A 218 9.19 -8.09 -14.58
CA VAL A 218 8.88 -8.98 -15.71
C VAL A 218 7.39 -8.97 -16.06
N HIS A 219 6.53 -8.61 -15.11
CA HIS A 219 5.09 -8.48 -15.31
C HIS A 219 4.59 -7.14 -14.78
N LEU A 220 3.92 -6.38 -15.64
CA LEU A 220 3.17 -5.18 -15.28
C LEU A 220 1.71 -5.40 -15.67
N SER A 221 0.80 -5.24 -14.72
CA SER A 221 -0.64 -5.14 -14.99
C SER A 221 -1.13 -3.75 -14.64
N THR A 222 -2.09 -3.23 -15.41
CA THR A 222 -2.74 -1.96 -15.11
C THR A 222 -4.20 -1.97 -15.52
N VAL A 223 -5.04 -1.29 -14.74
CA VAL A 223 -6.41 -0.96 -15.10
C VAL A 223 -6.42 0.41 -15.80
N THR A 224 -7.16 0.56 -16.89
CA THR A 224 -7.26 1.84 -17.64
C THR A 224 -8.71 2.22 -17.93
N ILE A 225 -8.95 3.53 -18.00
CA ILE A 225 -10.25 4.14 -18.32
C ILE A 225 -10.10 4.99 -19.60
N SER A 226 -11.17 5.09 -20.39
CA SER A 226 -11.12 5.54 -21.80
C SER A 226 -10.81 7.01 -21.99
N ASP A 227 -11.08 7.82 -20.96
CA ASP A 227 -10.92 9.28 -20.91
C ASP A 227 -9.57 9.74 -20.35
N HIS A 228 -8.69 8.82 -19.96
CA HIS A 228 -7.39 9.15 -19.37
C HIS A 228 -6.22 8.71 -20.24
N CYS A 229 -5.22 9.60 -20.37
CA CYS A 229 -4.02 9.33 -21.17
C CYS A 229 -3.08 8.35 -20.46
N TRP A 230 -2.35 7.54 -21.23
CA TRP A 230 -1.46 6.49 -20.68
C TRP A 230 -0.05 7.00 -20.32
N ARG A 231 0.09 8.26 -19.91
CA ARG A 231 1.40 8.90 -19.71
C ARG A 231 2.23 8.20 -18.64
N GLY A 232 1.61 7.86 -17.50
CA GLY A 232 2.25 7.10 -16.43
C GLY A 232 2.72 5.71 -16.89
N LEU A 233 1.88 5.01 -17.65
CA LEU A 233 2.21 3.71 -18.21
C LEU A 233 3.42 3.78 -19.14
N LEU A 234 3.49 4.75 -20.04
CA LEU A 234 4.65 4.92 -20.94
C LEU A 234 5.95 5.13 -20.17
N LEU A 235 5.91 5.92 -19.09
CA LEU A 235 7.07 6.15 -18.22
C LEU A 235 7.51 4.86 -17.52
N LEU A 236 6.58 4.04 -17.05
CA LEU A 236 6.87 2.74 -16.46
C LEU A 236 7.51 1.79 -17.47
N LEU A 237 6.97 1.70 -18.69
CA LEU A 237 7.52 0.86 -19.75
C LEU A 237 8.96 1.27 -20.09
N ASN A 238 9.22 2.57 -20.21
CA ASN A 238 10.57 3.10 -20.47
C ASN A 238 11.56 2.81 -19.34
N ASN A 239 11.08 2.63 -18.10
CA ASN A 239 11.89 2.31 -16.94
C ASN A 239 11.94 0.80 -16.63
N SER A 240 11.38 -0.06 -17.48
CA SER A 240 11.26 -1.51 -17.24
C SER A 240 11.93 -2.32 -18.36
N PRO A 241 13.28 -2.32 -18.43
CA PRO A 241 14.03 -2.88 -19.57
C PRO A 241 13.88 -4.40 -19.76
N ASN A 242 13.49 -5.13 -18.71
CA ASN A 242 13.34 -6.59 -18.72
C ASN A 242 11.86 -7.02 -18.66
N LEU A 243 10.93 -6.12 -18.96
CA LEU A 243 9.51 -6.43 -18.97
C LEU A 243 9.19 -7.50 -20.02
N GLU A 244 8.52 -8.57 -19.62
CA GLU A 244 8.15 -9.67 -20.51
C GLU A 244 6.66 -9.69 -20.82
N THR A 245 5.82 -9.25 -19.87
CA THR A 245 4.36 -9.27 -20.01
C THR A 245 3.77 -7.95 -19.54
N LEU A 246 2.89 -7.39 -20.37
CA LEU A 246 2.05 -6.26 -20.03
C LEU A 246 0.59 -6.71 -20.17
N THR A 247 -0.15 -6.63 -19.06
CA THR A 247 -1.59 -6.84 -19.02
C THR A 247 -2.26 -5.48 -18.89
N ILE A 248 -3.23 -5.21 -19.76
CA ILE A 248 -4.08 -4.03 -19.66
C ILE A 248 -5.51 -4.52 -19.51
N GLU A 249 -6.14 -4.13 -18.40
CA GLU A 249 -7.53 -4.41 -18.08
C GLU A 249 -8.34 -3.12 -18.22
N GLY A 250 -9.55 -3.21 -18.75
CA GLY A 250 -10.41 -2.03 -18.97
C GLY A 250 -10.42 -1.55 -20.42
N THR A 251 -10.69 -0.26 -20.63
CA THR A 251 -10.95 0.26 -21.97
C THR A 251 -9.67 0.75 -22.64
N LEU A 252 -9.55 0.48 -23.93
CA LEU A 252 -8.55 1.11 -24.77
C LEU A 252 -8.84 2.62 -24.81
N HIS A 253 -7.82 3.42 -24.60
CA HIS A 253 -7.93 4.87 -24.71
C HIS A 253 -8.42 5.24 -26.10
N TYR A 254 -9.51 6.02 -26.13
CA TYR A 254 -10.12 6.53 -27.34
C TYR A 254 -10.39 8.02 -27.13
N ASP A 255 -9.34 8.84 -27.21
CA ASP A 255 -9.52 10.27 -27.38
C ASP A 255 -8.93 10.72 -28.74
N PRO A 256 -9.79 11.03 -29.73
CA PRO A 256 -9.35 11.38 -31.08
C PRO A 256 -8.79 12.80 -31.22
N ILE A 257 -8.77 13.66 -30.19
CA ILE A 257 -8.54 15.09 -30.41
C ILE A 257 -7.18 15.63 -29.93
N ASP A 258 -6.60 15.19 -28.81
CA ASP A 258 -5.34 15.83 -28.32
C ASP A 258 -4.36 14.94 -27.52
N CYS A 259 -4.59 13.63 -27.40
CA CYS A 259 -3.72 12.78 -26.59
C CYS A 259 -2.50 12.26 -27.41
N GLU A 260 -1.38 13.00 -27.40
CA GLU A 260 -0.11 12.63 -28.07
C GLU A 260 0.50 11.30 -27.60
N CYS A 261 0.10 10.78 -26.43
CA CYS A 261 0.67 9.56 -25.87
C CYS A 261 0.40 8.31 -26.72
N LEU A 262 -0.51 8.41 -27.71
CA LEU A 262 -0.98 7.28 -28.51
C LEU A 262 -0.85 7.49 -30.02
N SER A 263 0.11 8.29 -30.49
CA SER A 263 0.43 8.31 -31.93
C SER A 263 0.91 6.91 -32.41
N GLY A 264 -0.06 6.08 -32.80
CA GLY A 264 0.09 4.78 -33.44
C GLY A 264 0.28 3.56 -32.55
N TYR A 265 0.08 3.62 -31.23
CA TYR A 265 0.42 2.50 -30.32
C TYR A 265 1.85 1.94 -30.54
N SER A 266 2.76 2.76 -31.06
CA SER A 266 4.05 2.33 -31.57
C SER A 266 4.96 1.76 -30.48
N PHE A 267 4.76 2.19 -29.23
CA PHE A 267 5.43 1.59 -28.06
C PHE A 267 5.07 0.10 -27.87
N LEU A 268 3.86 -0.33 -28.28
CA LEU A 268 3.48 -1.75 -28.29
C LEU A 268 4.26 -2.55 -29.33
N LEU A 269 4.76 -1.90 -30.39
CA LEU A 269 5.54 -2.52 -31.47
C LEU A 269 7.06 -2.53 -31.18
N LEU A 270 7.53 -1.69 -30.25
CA LEU A 270 8.95 -1.55 -29.91
C LEU A 270 9.41 -2.47 -28.78
N CYS A 271 8.48 -3.13 -28.09
CA CYS A 271 8.78 -3.95 -26.92
C CYS A 271 8.66 -5.45 -27.24
N PRO A 272 9.60 -6.33 -26.82
CA PRO A 272 9.46 -7.79 -26.89
C PRO A 272 8.42 -8.34 -25.90
N VAL A 273 7.46 -7.51 -25.49
CA VAL A 273 6.50 -7.76 -24.42
C VAL A 273 5.31 -8.53 -24.98
N LYS A 274 4.93 -9.61 -24.29
CA LYS A 274 3.67 -10.32 -24.54
C LYS A 274 2.53 -9.45 -24.01
N LEU A 275 1.70 -8.96 -24.93
CA LEU A 275 0.53 -8.17 -24.61
C LEU A 275 -0.68 -9.06 -24.37
N ARG A 276 -1.38 -8.81 -23.26
CA ARG A 276 -2.67 -9.44 -22.94
C ARG A 276 -3.70 -8.37 -22.65
N PHE A 277 -4.79 -8.42 -23.41
CA PHE A 277 -6.00 -7.66 -23.11
C PHE A 277 -6.95 -8.60 -22.35
N ALA A 278 -7.33 -8.22 -21.13
CA ALA A 278 -8.43 -8.87 -20.43
C ALA A 278 -9.69 -8.01 -20.63
N ILE A 279 -10.76 -8.63 -21.12
CA ILE A 279 -12.08 -8.01 -21.35
C ILE A 279 -13.01 -8.48 -20.24
#